data_AF-A0A962XGB5-F1
#
_entry.id   AF-A0A962XGB5-F1
#
_cell.length_a   1.000
_cell.length_b   1.000
_cell.length_c   1.000
_cell.angle_alpha   90.00
_cell.angle_beta   90.00
_cell.angle_gamma   90.00
#
_symmetry.space_group_name_H-M   'P 1'
#
loop_
_entity.id
_entity.type
_entity.pdbx_description
1 polymer ?
#
loop_
_entity_poly.entity_id
_entity_poly.type
_entity_poly.pdbx_seq_one_letter_code
_entity_poly.pdbx_strand_id
1 'polypeptide(L)'
;MTIKNYSDPDPQETQEWLDALDAVLDAEGLQRTHQLLGELQSKARAAGVHMPYSANTPYFNTIPVDQEQYTPGDPGMEWRIRSL
;
A
#
# COMPACT_ATOMS: atom_id res chain seq x y z
N MET A 1 16.45 8.74 -7.08
CA MET A 1 17.31 7.89 -6.21
C MET A 1 16.95 6.46 -6.51
N THR A 2 17.78 5.78 -7.29
CA THR A 2 17.63 4.35 -7.61
C THR A 2 17.99 3.55 -6.36
N ILE A 3 17.01 2.81 -5.83
CA ILE A 3 17.26 1.74 -4.87
C ILE A 3 18.30 0.80 -5.48
N LYS A 4 19.44 0.64 -4.78
CA LYS A 4 20.48 -0.32 -5.15
C LYS A 4 19.82 -1.67 -5.33
N ASN A 5 19.97 -2.26 -6.52
CA ASN A 5 19.64 -3.65 -6.77
C ASN A 5 20.65 -4.50 -5.97
N TYR A 6 20.36 -4.73 -4.69
CA TYR A 6 21.01 -5.80 -3.95
C TYR A 6 20.50 -7.07 -4.63
N SER A 7 21.40 -7.84 -5.22
CA SER A 7 21.03 -9.18 -5.69
C SER A 7 20.45 -9.89 -4.48
N ASP A 8 19.15 -10.17 -4.54
CA ASP A 8 18.47 -10.92 -3.49
C ASP A 8 19.26 -12.21 -3.25
N PRO A 9 19.78 -12.46 -2.03
CA PRO A 9 20.55 -13.67 -1.76
C PRO A 9 19.72 -14.94 -1.89
N ASP A 10 18.39 -14.87 -1.72
CA ASP A 10 17.47 -16.00 -1.92
C ASP A 10 16.15 -15.55 -2.57
N PRO A 11 16.12 -15.44 -3.91
CA PRO A 11 14.92 -15.03 -4.63
C PRO A 11 13.78 -16.05 -4.54
N GLN A 12 14.09 -17.33 -4.24
CA GLN A 12 13.05 -18.35 -4.08
C GLN A 12 12.30 -18.12 -2.78
N GLU A 13 13.02 -17.95 -1.67
CA GLU A 13 12.40 -17.60 -0.38
C GLU A 13 11.54 -16.34 -0.54
N THR A 14 12.09 -15.26 -1.13
CA THR A 14 11.32 -14.04 -1.36
C THR A 14 10.04 -14.28 -2.14
N GLN A 15 10.07 -15.12 -3.18
CA GLN A 15 8.86 -15.48 -3.94
C GLN A 15 7.86 -16.26 -3.08
N GLU A 16 8.31 -17.23 -2.27
CA GLU A 16 7.45 -18.00 -1.37
C GLU A 16 6.74 -17.11 -0.34
N TRP A 17 7.43 -16.09 0.18
CA TRP A 17 6.81 -15.11 1.09
C TRP A 17 5.80 -14.20 0.38
N LEU A 18 6.05 -13.80 -0.87
CA LEU A 18 5.11 -13.03 -1.67
C LEU A 18 3.86 -13.86 -1.99
N ASP A 19 4.04 -15.11 -2.43
CA ASP A 19 2.94 -16.03 -2.73
C ASP A 19 2.09 -16.31 -1.47
N ALA A 20 2.72 -16.42 -0.30
CA ALA A 20 2.01 -16.57 0.97
C ALA A 20 1.19 -15.32 1.34
N LEU A 21 1.72 -14.12 1.07
CA LEU A 21 1.00 -12.86 1.30
C LEU A 21 -0.22 -12.75 0.38
N ASP A 22 -0.06 -13.10 -0.90
CA ASP A 22 -1.16 -13.13 -1.88
C ASP A 22 -2.22 -14.15 -1.48
N ALA A 23 -1.83 -15.34 -1.03
CA ALA A 23 -2.77 -16.34 -0.53
C ALA A 23 -3.60 -15.85 0.66
N VAL A 24 -3.00 -15.13 1.61
CA VAL A 24 -3.72 -14.51 2.75
C VAL A 24 -4.64 -13.40 2.27
N LEU A 25 -4.19 -12.58 1.31
CA LEU A 25 -5.00 -11.52 0.73
C LEU A 25 -6.26 -12.07 0.04
N ASP A 26 -6.10 -13.14 -0.74
CA ASP A 26 -7.20 -13.79 -1.45
C ASP A 26 -8.15 -14.54 -0.52
N ALA A 27 -7.62 -15.20 0.53
CA ALA A 27 -8.43 -16.02 1.44
C ALA A 27 -9.12 -15.22 2.56
N GLU A 28 -8.43 -14.23 3.15
CA GLU A 28 -8.86 -13.54 4.37
C GLU A 28 -9.10 -12.03 4.15
N GLY A 29 -8.66 -11.47 3.01
CA GLY A 29 -8.93 -10.09 2.62
C GLY A 29 -8.01 -9.03 3.26
N LEU A 30 -8.17 -7.79 2.79
CA LEU A 30 -7.30 -6.65 3.10
C LEU A 30 -7.11 -6.40 4.61
N GLN A 31 -8.18 -6.53 5.39
CA GLN A 31 -8.13 -6.24 6.83
C GLN A 31 -7.18 -7.19 7.56
N ARG A 32 -7.23 -8.48 7.22
CA ARG A 32 -6.35 -9.48 7.85
C ARG A 32 -4.91 -9.31 7.37
N THR A 33 -4.70 -9.10 6.08
CA THR A 33 -3.36 -8.89 5.51
C THR A 33 -2.68 -7.68 6.15
N HIS A 34 -3.41 -6.59 6.37
CA HIS A 34 -2.89 -5.41 7.07
C HIS A 34 -2.46 -5.73 8.51
N GLN A 35 -3.26 -6.50 9.26
CA GLN A 35 -2.89 -6.93 10.62
C GLN A 35 -1.60 -7.78 10.61
N LEU A 36 -1.51 -8.76 9.71
CA LEU A 36 -0.34 -9.64 9.59
C LEU A 36 0.94 -8.85 9.30
N LEU A 37 0.90 -7.93 8.35
CA LEU A 37 2.04 -7.06 8.03
C LEU A 37 2.46 -6.20 9.23
N GLY A 38 1.50 -5.70 10.00
CA GLY A 38 1.77 -4.95 11.24
C GLY A 38 2.48 -5.80 12.31
N GLU A 39 2.07 -7.06 12.48
CA GLU A 39 2.73 -8.01 13.38
C GLU A 39 4.15 -8.35 12.93
N LEU A 40 4.36 -8.61 11.63
CA LEU A 40 5.68 -8.88 11.05
C LEU A 40 6.62 -7.68 11.23
N GLN A 41 6.13 -6.46 10.96
CA GLN A 41 6.90 -5.24 11.19
C GLN A 41 7.26 -5.07 12.67
N SER A 42 6.32 -5.34 13.58
CA SER A 42 6.56 -5.26 15.02
C SER A 42 7.62 -6.26 15.48
N LYS A 43 7.56 -7.50 14.98
CA LYS A 43 8.54 -8.55 15.25
C LYS A 43 9.93 -8.19 14.72
N ALA A 44 10.01 -7.65 13.50
CA ALA A 44 11.26 -7.21 12.90
C ALA A 44 11.90 -6.06 13.70
N ARG A 45 11.10 -5.07 14.13
CA ARG A 45 11.57 -4.00 15.01
C ARG A 45 12.09 -4.54 16.35
N ALA A 46 11.38 -5.48 16.97
CA ALA A 46 11.82 -6.13 18.21
C ALA A 46 13.13 -6.91 18.04
N ALA A 47 13.37 -7.47 16.85
CA ALA A 47 14.63 -8.13 16.50
C ALA A 47 15.77 -7.15 16.14
N GLY A 48 15.53 -5.84 16.20
CA GLY A 48 16.54 -4.80 15.91
C GLY A 48 16.71 -4.48 14.41
N VAL A 49 15.81 -4.97 13.55
CA VAL A 49 15.82 -4.64 12.13
C VAL A 49 15.47 -3.16 11.96
N HIS A 50 16.38 -2.39 11.37
CA HIS A 50 16.14 -0.99 11.05
C HIS A 50 15.22 -0.89 9.83
N MET A 51 13.93 -0.63 10.07
CA MET A 51 12.99 -0.29 9.01
C MET A 51 12.91 1.23 8.87
N PRO A 52 13.39 1.81 7.76
CA PRO A 52 13.24 3.24 7.52
C PRO A 52 11.74 3.57 7.41
N TYR A 53 11.26 4.43 8.31
CA TYR A 53 9.91 4.97 8.21
C TYR A 53 9.86 5.93 7.02
N SER A 54 9.09 5.58 6.00
CA SER A 54 8.70 6.53 4.95
C SER A 54 7.36 7.13 5.34
N ALA A 55 7.34 8.43 5.66
CA ALA A 55 6.10 9.18 5.88
C ALA A 55 5.29 9.39 4.58
N ASN A 56 5.80 8.92 3.44
CA ASN A 56 5.13 9.06 2.17
C ASN A 56 4.11 7.94 2.00
N THR A 57 2.86 8.33 1.83
CA THR A 57 1.87 7.45 1.21
C THR A 57 2.32 7.15 -0.22
N PRO A 58 2.03 5.97 -0.75
CA PRO A 58 2.34 5.69 -2.14
C PRO A 58 1.60 6.69 -3.06
N TYR A 59 2.16 6.94 -4.25
CA TYR A 59 1.60 7.89 -5.21
C TYR A 59 0.42 7.28 -5.97
N PHE A 60 -0.69 7.03 -5.27
CA PHE A 60 -1.97 6.63 -5.83
C PHE A 60 -3.13 7.18 -4.98
N ASN A 61 -4.32 7.30 -5.57
CA ASN A 61 -5.51 7.74 -4.85
C ASN A 61 -5.94 6.68 -3.82
N THR A 62 -5.99 7.05 -2.55
CA THR A 62 -6.37 6.14 -1.46
C THR A 62 -7.84 5.72 -1.51
N ILE A 63 -8.69 6.44 -2.25
CA ILE A 63 -10.09 6.10 -2.50
C ILE A 63 -10.17 5.51 -3.91
N PRO A 64 -10.54 4.22 -4.05
CA PRO A 64 -10.75 3.62 -5.36
C PRO A 64 -12.06 4.11 -5.97
N VAL A 65 -12.18 4.05 -7.30
CA VAL A 65 -13.30 4.62 -8.07
C VAL A 65 -14.66 4.09 -7.62
N ASP A 66 -14.74 2.82 -7.21
CA ASP A 66 -15.97 2.18 -6.71
C ASP A 66 -16.39 2.67 -5.31
N GLN A 67 -15.49 3.31 -4.57
CA GLN A 67 -15.73 3.91 -3.26
C GLN A 67 -15.80 5.44 -3.31
N GLU A 68 -15.63 6.05 -4.50
CA GLU A 68 -15.80 7.49 -4.66
C GLU A 68 -17.26 7.89 -4.39
N GLN A 69 -17.45 8.88 -3.54
CA GLN A 69 -18.77 9.42 -3.26
C GLN A 69 -19.21 10.36 -4.38
N TYR A 70 -20.52 10.36 -4.66
CA TYR A 70 -21.11 11.32 -5.58
C TYR A 70 -20.90 12.75 -5.05
N THR A 71 -20.39 13.64 -5.90
CA THR A 71 -20.20 15.06 -5.56
C THR A 71 -21.53 15.81 -5.68
N PRO A 72 -22.04 16.46 -4.62
CA PRO A 72 -23.39 17.05 -4.61
C PRO A 72 -23.54 18.37 -5.39
N GLY A 73 -22.54 18.80 -6.17
CA GLY A 73 -22.53 20.05 -6.94
C GLY A 73 -22.93 19.90 -8.41
N ASP A 74 -23.05 21.03 -9.11
CA ASP A 74 -23.17 21.08 -10.58
C ASP A 74 -21.77 21.32 -11.18
N PRO A 75 -21.17 20.30 -11.83
CA PRO A 75 -19.82 20.42 -12.38
C PRO A 75 -19.68 21.52 -13.43
N GLY A 76 -20.74 21.79 -14.19
CA GLY A 76 -20.76 22.82 -15.22
C GLY A 76 -20.75 24.23 -14.63
N MET A 77 -21.51 24.46 -13.56
CA MET A 77 -21.43 25.73 -12.82
C MET A 77 -20.09 25.91 -12.12
N GLU A 78 -19.57 24.87 -11.46
CA GLU A 78 -18.27 24.93 -10.78
C GLU A 78 -17.12 25.22 -11.76
N TRP A 79 -17.13 24.59 -12.94
CA TRP A 79 -16.13 24.83 -13.97
C TRP A 79 -16.15 26.27 -14.46
N ARG A 80 -17.34 26.83 -14.75
CA ARG A 80 -17.49 28.23 -15.18
C ARG A 80 -16.97 29.22 -14.15
N ILE A 81 -17.13 28.94 -12.85
CA ILE A 81 -16.62 29.79 -11.77
C ILE A 81 -15.09 29.68 -11.66
N ARG A 82 -14.53 28.47 -11.79
CA ARG A 82 -13.07 28.24 -11.70
C ARG A 82 -12.28 28.76 -12.90
N SER A 83 -12.93 28.93 -14.06
CA SER A 83 -12.29 29.38 -15.31
C SER A 83 -12.30 30.90 -15.51
N LEU A 84 -12.79 31.67 -14.54
CA LEU A 84 -12.72 33.15 -14.52
C LEU A 84 -11.37 33.61 -13.96
#